data_AF-A0A7W1UJP8-F1
#
_entry.id   AF-A0A7W1UJP8-F1
#
_cell.length_a   1.000
_cell.length_b   1.000
_cell.length_c   1.000
_cell.angle_alpha   90.00
_cell.angle_beta   90.00
_cell.angle_gamma   90.00
#
_symmetry.space_group_name_H-M   'P 1'
#
loop_
_entity.id
_entity.type
_entity.pdbx_description
1 polymer ?
#
loop_
_entity_poly.entity_id
_entity_poly.type
_entity_poly.pdbx_seq_one_letter_code
_entity_poly.pdbx_strand_id
1 'polypeptide(L)'
;MRPLLIVLAAVIALKLGQQIFRYYAYQEERMTLTAMRERLVDAGVEVVTTRVRADSLRAEIERTDRKLRDNRRAVNRYGRFAQGGALPNEVYGAYRQDLVRYNEMVTKRNQRLREYQQVVDRNHNATERYNFLSDSMTGLAARIGDPYYPIPKPVEAAAERGLIRLSP
;
A
#
# COMPACT_ATOMS: atom_id res chain seq x y z
N MET A 1 -55.54 17.69 15.49
CA MET A 1 -54.48 17.75 14.45
C MET A 1 -53.58 18.99 14.54
N ARG A 2 -54.11 20.21 14.63
CA ARG A 2 -53.29 21.46 14.71
C ARG A 2 -52.23 21.54 15.85
N PRO A 3 -52.49 21.14 17.10
CA PRO A 3 -51.47 21.26 18.17
C PRO A 3 -50.27 20.33 17.94
N LEU A 4 -50.51 19.16 17.32
CA LEU A 4 -49.47 18.17 17.02
C LEU A 4 -48.51 18.69 15.95
N LEU A 5 -49.03 19.40 14.93
CA LEU A 5 -48.21 20.07 13.91
C LEU A 5 -47.36 21.22 14.50
N ILE A 6 -47.91 22.00 15.44
CA ILE A 6 -47.18 23.08 16.10
C ILE A 6 -46.04 22.53 16.95
N VAL A 7 -46.29 21.46 17.72
CA VAL A 7 -45.26 20.77 18.52
C VAL A 7 -44.18 20.20 17.61
N LEU A 8 -44.56 19.57 16.49
CA LEU A 8 -43.59 19.05 15.52
C LEU A 8 -42.72 20.16 14.92
N ALA A 9 -43.34 21.28 14.51
CA ALA A 9 -42.62 22.43 13.96
C ALA A 9 -41.66 23.05 15.00
N ALA A 10 -42.08 23.15 16.26
CA ALA A 10 -41.23 23.65 17.35
C ALA A 10 -40.02 22.72 17.59
N VAL A 11 -40.23 21.40 17.58
CA VAL A 11 -39.13 20.41 17.69
C VAL A 11 -38.16 20.54 16.51
N ILE A 12 -38.66 20.69 15.29
CA ILE A 12 -37.84 20.89 14.10
C ILE A 12 -37.02 22.19 14.21
N ALA A 13 -37.65 23.31 14.60
CA ALA A 13 -36.97 24.60 14.76
C ALA A 13 -35.87 24.55 15.82
N LEU A 14 -36.13 23.90 16.97
CA LEU A 14 -35.13 23.66 18.02
C LEU A 14 -33.96 22.82 17.53
N LYS A 15 -34.24 21.74 16.78
CA LYS A 15 -33.21 20.86 16.20
C LYS A 15 -32.35 21.59 15.17
N LEU A 16 -32.96 22.39 14.29
CA LEU A 16 -32.26 23.21 13.32
C LEU A 16 -31.39 24.27 13.99
N GLY A 17 -31.91 24.96 15.01
CA GLY A 17 -31.14 25.93 15.78
C GLY A 17 -29.93 25.30 16.48
N GLN A 18 -30.10 24.11 17.07
CA GLN A 18 -28.99 23.34 17.65
C GLN A 18 -27.96 22.91 16.60
N GLN A 19 -28.39 22.51 15.40
CA GLN A 19 -27.49 22.16 14.30
C GLN A 19 -26.67 23.35 13.82
N ILE A 20 -27.31 24.50 13.59
CA ILE A 20 -26.64 25.73 13.16
C ILE A 20 -25.65 26.19 14.23
N PHE A 21 -26.05 26.18 15.50
CA PHE A 21 -25.15 26.55 16.59
C PHE A 21 -23.92 25.63 16.66
N ARG A 22 -24.10 24.31 16.60
CA ARG A 22 -22.98 23.35 16.57
C ARG A 22 -22.09 23.53 15.34
N TYR A 23 -22.67 23.88 14.20
CA TYR A 23 -21.90 24.12 12.98
C TYR A 23 -20.89 25.26 13.17
N TYR A 24 -21.32 26.38 13.75
CA TYR A 24 -20.43 27.51 14.03
C TYR A 24 -19.51 27.26 15.23
N ALA A 25 -20.00 26.56 16.26
CA ALA A 25 -19.20 26.24 17.45
C ALA A 25 -17.99 25.34 17.15
N TYR A 26 -18.06 24.50 16.11
CA TYR A 26 -17.01 23.54 15.73
C TYR A 26 -16.32 23.87 14.38
N GLN A 27 -16.21 25.16 14.04
CA GLN A 27 -15.64 25.57 12.74
C GLN A 27 -14.16 25.19 12.61
N GLU A 28 -13.36 25.32 13.67
CA GLU A 28 -11.93 24.99 13.68
C GLU A 28 -11.70 23.48 13.54
N GLU A 29 -12.50 22.65 14.19
CA GLU A 29 -12.45 21.20 14.09
C GLU A 29 -12.83 20.73 12.68
N ARG A 30 -13.78 21.39 12.02
CA ARG A 30 -14.13 21.11 10.62
C ARG A 30 -12.97 21.42 9.67
N MET A 31 -12.26 22.55 9.87
CA MET A 31 -11.05 22.85 9.10
C MET A 31 -9.96 21.80 9.34
N THR A 32 -9.82 21.36 10.59
CA THR A 32 -8.88 20.31 10.97
C THR A 32 -9.22 18.97 10.30
N LEU A 33 -10.51 18.59 10.25
CA LEU A 33 -10.96 17.39 9.53
C LEU A 33 -10.63 17.46 8.04
N THR A 34 -10.83 18.60 7.39
CA THR A 34 -10.47 18.78 5.97
C THR A 34 -8.98 18.61 5.76
N ALA A 35 -8.14 19.22 6.59
CA ALA A 35 -6.68 19.08 6.51
C ALA A 35 -6.22 17.63 6.80
N MET A 36 -6.86 16.94 7.75
CA MET A 36 -6.60 15.53 8.03
C MET A 36 -7.01 14.64 6.85
N ARG A 37 -8.15 14.93 6.20
CA ARG A 37 -8.63 14.22 5.02
C ARG A 37 -7.63 14.29 3.87
N GLU A 38 -7.06 15.47 3.60
CA GLU A 38 -6.05 15.63 2.56
C GLU A 38 -4.82 14.73 2.82
N ARG A 39 -4.31 14.74 4.06
CA ARG A 39 -3.19 13.88 4.47
C ARG A 39 -3.54 12.40 4.43
N LEU A 40 -4.77 12.03 4.79
CA LEU A 40 -5.27 10.67 4.72
C LEU A 40 -5.33 10.18 3.27
N VAL A 41 -5.76 11.03 2.34
CA VAL A 41 -5.78 10.73 0.91
C VAL A 41 -4.35 10.49 0.39
N ASP A 42 -3.40 11.34 0.77
CA ASP A 42 -1.98 11.16 0.39
C ASP A 42 -1.40 9.85 0.95
N ALA A 43 -1.68 9.53 2.22
CA ALA A 43 -1.27 8.26 2.83
C ALA A 43 -1.92 7.05 2.14
N GLY A 44 -3.21 7.13 1.80
CA GLY A 44 -3.93 6.09 1.07
C GLY A 44 -3.36 5.83 -0.32
N VAL A 45 -2.98 6.88 -1.03
CA VAL A 45 -2.25 6.81 -2.30
C VAL A 45 -0.89 6.11 -2.12
N GLU A 46 -0.15 6.46 -1.08
CA GLU A 46 1.15 5.83 -0.78
C GLU A 46 0.98 4.32 -0.52
N VAL A 47 -0.05 3.91 0.23
CA VAL A 47 -0.38 2.50 0.47
C VAL A 47 -0.60 1.75 -0.85
N VAL A 48 -1.42 2.29 -1.75
CA VAL A 48 -1.73 1.63 -3.02
C VAL A 48 -0.48 1.54 -3.91
N THR A 49 0.24 2.64 -4.08
CA THR A 49 1.40 2.70 -4.97
C THR A 49 2.53 1.78 -4.51
N THR A 50 2.81 1.76 -3.21
CA THR A 50 3.82 0.86 -2.62
C THR A 50 3.39 -0.61 -2.72
N ARG A 51 2.11 -0.93 -2.55
CA ARG A 51 1.59 -2.29 -2.73
C ARG A 51 1.75 -2.78 -4.18
N VAL A 52 1.34 -1.98 -5.16
CA VAL A 52 1.51 -2.31 -6.59
C VAL A 52 3.00 -2.50 -6.94
N ARG A 53 3.87 -1.65 -6.39
CA ARG A 53 5.31 -1.79 -6.59
C ARG A 53 5.87 -3.07 -5.95
N ALA A 54 5.41 -3.41 -4.75
CA ALA A 54 5.81 -4.64 -4.05
C ALA A 54 5.39 -5.89 -4.83
N ASP A 55 4.14 -5.93 -5.33
CA ASP A 55 3.62 -7.04 -6.14
C ASP A 55 4.40 -7.21 -7.45
N SER A 56 4.72 -6.10 -8.11
CA SER A 56 5.57 -6.08 -9.31
C SER A 56 6.98 -6.65 -9.04
N LEU A 57 7.64 -6.19 -7.97
CA LEU A 57 8.96 -6.68 -7.57
C LEU A 57 8.94 -8.17 -7.18
N ARG A 58 7.90 -8.60 -6.45
CA ARG A 58 7.69 -10.01 -6.13
C ARG A 58 7.59 -10.87 -7.39
N ALA A 59 6.80 -10.45 -8.38
CA ALA A 59 6.69 -11.16 -9.64
C ALA A 59 8.03 -11.21 -10.42
N GLU A 60 8.83 -10.15 -10.38
CA GLU A 60 10.19 -10.14 -10.95
C GLU A 60 11.13 -11.13 -10.25
N ILE A 61 11.10 -11.17 -8.91
CA ILE A 61 11.89 -12.11 -8.10
C ILE A 61 11.47 -13.55 -8.42
N GLU A 62 10.18 -13.86 -8.45
CA GLU A 62 9.67 -15.19 -8.76
C GLU A 62 10.06 -15.65 -10.18
N ARG A 63 10.04 -14.74 -11.17
CA ARG A 63 10.56 -15.02 -12.52
C ARG A 63 12.06 -15.31 -12.50
N THR A 64 12.82 -14.57 -11.70
CA THR A 64 14.28 -14.76 -11.58
C THR A 64 14.61 -16.06 -10.86
N ASP A 65 13.88 -16.41 -9.81
CA ASP A 65 14.02 -17.65 -9.05
C ASP A 65 13.72 -18.87 -9.93
N ARG A 66 12.74 -18.78 -10.85
CA ARG A 66 12.53 -19.82 -11.88
C ARG A 66 13.77 -20.03 -12.74
N LYS A 67 14.34 -18.96 -13.31
CA LYS A 67 15.55 -19.03 -14.15
C LYS A 67 16.77 -19.53 -13.37
N LEU A 68 16.92 -19.11 -12.11
CA LEU A 68 18.00 -19.57 -11.24
C LEU A 68 17.94 -21.07 -10.97
N ARG A 69 16.73 -21.64 -10.82
CA ARG A 69 16.58 -23.10 -10.68
C ARG A 69 17.08 -23.86 -11.90
N ASP A 70 16.77 -23.37 -13.10
CA ASP A 70 17.24 -24.00 -14.35
C ASP A 70 18.75 -23.88 -14.53
N ASN A 71 19.31 -22.69 -14.26
CA ASN A 71 20.75 -22.47 -14.34
C ASN A 71 21.53 -23.22 -13.25
N ARG A 72 20.97 -23.37 -12.04
CA ARG A 72 21.56 -24.20 -10.99
C ARG A 72 21.66 -25.66 -11.44
N ARG A 73 20.64 -26.18 -12.14
CA ARG A 73 20.71 -27.52 -12.74
C ARG A 73 21.83 -27.61 -13.77
N ALA A 74 22.01 -26.58 -14.60
CA ALA A 74 23.09 -26.54 -15.58
C ALA A 74 24.48 -26.58 -14.92
N VAL A 75 24.71 -25.75 -13.89
CA VAL A 75 25.96 -25.73 -13.11
C VAL A 75 26.19 -27.07 -12.39
N ASN A 76 25.14 -27.66 -11.81
CA ASN A 76 25.23 -28.95 -11.12
C ASN A 76 25.60 -30.12 -12.06
N ARG A 77 25.36 -30.02 -13.38
CA ARG A 77 25.79 -31.05 -14.34
C ARG A 77 27.31 -31.21 -14.38
N TYR A 78 28.06 -30.13 -14.14
CA TYR A 78 29.52 -30.18 -14.06
C TYR A 78 30.02 -30.93 -12.82
N GLY A 79 29.20 -31.05 -11.78
CA GLY A 79 29.52 -31.82 -10.57
C GLY A 79 29.84 -33.29 -10.84
N ARG A 80 29.28 -33.91 -11.89
CA ARG A 80 29.60 -35.29 -12.28
C ARG A 80 31.03 -35.43 -12.84
N PHE A 81 31.53 -34.40 -13.53
CA PHE A 81 32.89 -34.39 -14.07
C PHE A 81 33.94 -34.15 -12.97
N ALA A 82 33.57 -33.44 -11.90
CA ALA A 82 34.44 -33.18 -10.76
C ALA A 82 34.58 -34.37 -9.78
N GLN A 83 33.71 -35.40 -9.89
CA GLN A 83 33.78 -36.59 -9.03
C GLN A 83 35.00 -37.49 -9.33
N GLY A 84 35.60 -37.36 -10.52
CA GLY A 84 36.80 -38.10 -10.93
C GLY A 84 38.13 -37.34 -10.81
N GLY A 85 38.12 -36.09 -10.32
CA GLY A 85 39.30 -35.22 -10.26
C GLY A 85 39.03 -33.81 -10.78
N ALA A 86 40.08 -33.10 -11.21
CA ALA A 86 39.94 -31.76 -11.79
C ALA A 86 39.13 -31.77 -13.09
N LEU A 87 38.32 -30.73 -13.31
CA LEU A 87 37.57 -30.55 -14.56
C LEU A 87 38.55 -30.46 -15.74
N PRO A 88 38.33 -31.20 -16.85
CA PRO A 88 39.09 -31.01 -18.08
C PRO A 88 39.05 -29.55 -18.55
N ASN A 89 40.15 -29.03 -19.11
CA ASN A 89 40.26 -27.63 -19.53
C ASN A 89 39.13 -27.20 -20.49
N GLU A 90 38.71 -28.10 -21.38
CA GLU A 90 37.61 -27.91 -22.33
C GLU A 90 36.26 -27.69 -21.64
N VAL A 91 36.03 -28.37 -20.51
CA VAL A 91 34.80 -28.28 -19.72
C VAL A 91 34.85 -27.12 -18.72
N TYR A 92 36.05 -26.80 -18.23
CA TYR A 92 36.27 -25.73 -17.26
C TYR A 92 35.87 -24.35 -17.80
N GLY A 93 36.13 -24.08 -19.09
CA GLY A 93 35.72 -22.84 -19.74
C GLY A 93 34.20 -22.63 -19.73
N ALA A 94 33.44 -23.67 -20.10
CA ALA A 94 31.98 -23.66 -20.09
C ALA A 94 31.41 -23.56 -18.67
N TYR A 95 31.97 -24.33 -17.72
CA TYR A 95 31.60 -24.25 -16.30
C TYR A 95 31.78 -22.83 -15.75
N ARG A 96 32.93 -22.19 -16.02
CA ARG A 96 33.20 -20.82 -15.58
C ARG A 96 32.18 -19.82 -16.12
N GLN A 97 31.84 -19.91 -17.41
CA GLN A 97 30.84 -19.02 -18.01
C GLN A 97 29.44 -19.21 -17.41
N ASP A 98 29.03 -20.46 -17.16
CA ASP A 98 27.75 -20.76 -16.53
C ASP A 98 27.71 -20.30 -15.08
N LEU A 99 28.82 -20.44 -14.35
CA LEU A 99 28.96 -19.95 -12.98
C LEU A 99 28.89 -18.42 -12.92
N VAL A 100 29.55 -17.72 -13.84
CA VAL A 100 29.48 -16.24 -13.95
C VAL A 100 28.04 -15.80 -14.19
N ARG A 101 27.36 -16.37 -15.18
CA ARG A 101 25.93 -16.08 -15.45
C ARG A 101 25.05 -16.35 -14.23
N TYR A 102 25.27 -17.49 -13.55
CA TYR A 102 24.55 -17.83 -12.33
C TYR A 102 24.74 -16.77 -11.23
N ASN A 103 25.99 -16.38 -10.96
CA ASN A 103 26.32 -15.39 -9.95
C ASN A 103 25.77 -13.98 -10.27
N GLU A 104 25.77 -13.58 -11.54
CA GLU A 104 25.14 -12.33 -12.00
C GLU A 104 23.63 -12.33 -11.71
N MET A 105 22.93 -13.43 -12.00
CA MET A 105 21.51 -13.55 -11.69
C MET A 105 21.24 -13.54 -10.18
N VAL A 106 22.07 -14.21 -9.38
CA VAL A 106 21.96 -14.17 -7.90
C VAL A 106 22.14 -12.74 -7.40
N THR A 107 23.13 -12.01 -7.91
CA THR A 107 23.37 -10.61 -7.57
C THR A 107 22.16 -9.74 -7.89
N LYS A 108 21.61 -9.87 -9.11
CA LYS A 108 20.42 -9.15 -9.56
C LYS A 108 19.20 -9.48 -8.71
N ARG A 109 19.00 -10.76 -8.38
CA ARG A 109 17.90 -11.24 -7.52
C ARG A 109 18.00 -10.66 -6.12
N ASN A 110 19.19 -10.64 -5.53
CA ASN A 110 19.42 -10.08 -4.19
C ASN A 110 19.24 -8.57 -4.18
N GLN A 111 19.62 -7.86 -5.24
CA GLN A 111 19.31 -6.44 -5.39
C GLN A 111 17.80 -6.20 -5.40
N ARG A 112 17.05 -6.95 -6.22
CA ARG A 112 15.58 -6.86 -6.26
C ARG A 112 14.92 -7.22 -4.94
N LEU A 113 15.45 -8.20 -4.21
CA LEU A 113 14.97 -8.53 -2.87
C LEU A 113 15.14 -7.37 -1.89
N ARG A 114 16.29 -6.68 -1.91
CA ARG A 114 16.51 -5.50 -1.06
C ARG A 114 15.55 -4.37 -1.41
N GLU A 115 15.33 -4.11 -2.71
CA GLU A 115 14.34 -3.13 -3.16
C GLU A 115 12.92 -3.51 -2.70
N TYR A 116 12.57 -4.81 -2.80
CA TYR A 116 11.27 -5.31 -2.33
C TYR A 116 11.09 -5.08 -0.82
N GLN A 117 12.08 -5.42 0.00
CA GLN A 117 12.03 -5.21 1.44
C GLN A 117 11.83 -3.73 1.80
N GLN A 118 12.57 -2.83 1.16
CA GLN A 118 12.40 -1.38 1.36
C GLN A 118 11.00 -0.90 0.98
N VAL A 119 10.40 -1.43 -0.09
CA VAL A 119 9.04 -1.06 -0.51
C VAL A 119 8.00 -1.62 0.46
N VAL A 120 8.20 -2.83 0.99
CA VAL A 120 7.32 -3.41 2.02
C VAL A 120 7.37 -2.60 3.31
N ASP A 121 8.56 -2.19 3.76
CA ASP A 121 8.70 -1.35 4.96
C ASP A 121 8.00 0.01 4.78
N ARG A 122 8.14 0.62 3.59
CA ARG A 122 7.40 1.84 3.24
C ARG A 122 5.88 1.61 3.22
N ASN A 123 5.43 0.49 2.66
CA ASN A 123 4.00 0.15 2.64
C ASN A 123 3.43 -0.02 4.06
N HIS A 124 4.20 -0.64 4.95
CA HIS A 124 3.83 -0.79 6.36
C HIS A 124 3.67 0.57 7.03
N ASN A 125 4.69 1.44 6.92
CA ASN A 125 4.64 2.80 7.47
C ASN A 125 3.48 3.63 6.90
N ALA A 126 3.21 3.52 5.59
CA ALA A 126 2.08 4.20 4.95
C ALA A 126 0.74 3.70 5.48
N THR A 127 0.62 2.38 5.71
CA THR A 127 -0.58 1.76 6.26
C THR A 127 -0.83 2.21 7.71
N GLU A 128 0.21 2.24 8.54
CA GLU A 128 0.11 2.75 9.91
C GLU A 128 -0.31 4.22 9.96
N ARG A 129 0.30 5.08 9.14
CA ARG A 129 -0.07 6.50 9.03
C ARG A 129 -1.53 6.66 8.58
N TYR A 130 -1.95 5.90 7.59
CA TYR A 130 -3.32 5.91 7.10
C TYR A 130 -4.30 5.51 8.22
N ASN A 131 -4.03 4.40 8.93
CA ASN A 131 -4.88 3.93 10.03
C ASN A 131 -4.97 4.97 11.15
N PHE A 132 -3.83 5.53 11.56
CA PHE A 132 -3.78 6.57 12.58
C PHE A 132 -4.62 7.80 12.20
N LEU A 133 -4.52 8.26 10.95
CA LEU A 133 -5.31 9.39 10.45
C LEU A 133 -6.80 9.05 10.38
N SER A 134 -7.14 7.85 9.92
CA SER A 134 -8.52 7.35 9.86
C SER A 134 -9.16 7.32 11.25
N ASP A 135 -8.46 6.77 12.24
CA ASP A 135 -8.95 6.68 13.62
C ASP A 135 -9.07 8.07 14.26
N SER A 136 -8.10 8.94 14.01
CA SER A 136 -8.12 10.34 14.48
C SER A 136 -9.29 11.13 13.89
N MET A 137 -9.53 10.99 12.58
CA MET A 137 -10.67 11.61 11.91
C MET A 137 -11.98 11.09 12.44
N THR A 138 -12.11 9.76 12.62
CA THR A 138 -13.30 9.13 13.21
C THR A 138 -13.58 9.70 14.60
N GLY A 139 -12.54 9.79 15.45
CA GLY A 139 -12.64 10.34 16.79
C GLY A 139 -13.03 11.81 16.82
N LEU A 140 -12.47 12.64 15.94
CA LEU A 140 -12.80 14.06 15.83
C LEU A 140 -14.23 14.26 15.30
N ALA A 141 -14.60 13.53 14.25
CA ALA A 141 -15.92 13.57 13.65
C ALA A 141 -17.02 13.20 14.65
N ALA A 142 -16.80 12.15 15.46
CA ALA A 142 -17.72 11.77 16.53
C ALA A 142 -17.90 12.89 17.58
N ARG A 143 -16.83 13.61 17.97
CA ARG A 143 -16.88 14.70 18.95
C ARG A 143 -17.69 15.91 18.46
N ILE A 144 -17.59 16.24 17.17
CA ILE A 144 -18.34 17.37 16.58
C ILE A 144 -19.78 17.00 16.19
N GLY A 145 -20.20 15.75 16.45
CA GLY A 145 -21.54 15.26 16.17
C GLY A 145 -21.76 14.83 14.72
N ASP A 146 -20.70 14.44 14.00
CA ASP A 146 -20.74 13.92 12.63
C ASP A 146 -20.17 12.49 12.55
N PRO A 147 -20.80 11.49 13.20
CA PRO A 147 -20.25 10.13 13.30
C PRO A 147 -20.20 9.38 11.96
N TYR A 148 -20.85 9.90 10.91
CA TYR A 148 -20.89 9.31 9.57
C TYR A 148 -20.00 10.03 8.57
N TYR A 149 -19.04 10.84 9.06
CA TYR A 149 -18.10 11.54 8.20
C TYR A 149 -17.38 10.54 7.27
N PRO A 150 -17.39 10.77 5.94
CA PRO A 150 -16.87 9.81 4.98
C PRO A 150 -15.33 9.77 5.04
N ILE A 151 -14.78 8.62 5.43
CA ILE A 151 -13.34 8.36 5.41
C ILE A 151 -13.04 7.46 4.21
N PRO A 152 -12.36 7.98 3.16
CA PRO A 152 -12.13 7.23 1.94
C PRO A 152 -11.12 6.11 2.19
N LYS A 153 -11.40 4.90 1.71
CA LYS A 153 -10.46 3.77 1.72
C LYS A 153 -9.20 4.12 0.90
N PRO A 154 -8.05 3.45 1.09
CA PRO A 154 -6.84 3.75 0.32
C PRO A 154 -7.03 3.68 -1.20
N VAL A 155 -7.86 2.74 -1.67
CA VAL A 155 -8.22 2.60 -3.09
C VAL A 155 -9.08 3.75 -3.59
N GLU A 156 -10.00 4.26 -2.77
CA GLU A 156 -10.84 5.42 -3.09
C GLU A 156 -9.99 6.70 -3.12
N ALA A 157 -9.09 6.87 -2.15
CA ALA A 157 -8.11 7.96 -2.13
C ALA A 157 -7.22 7.98 -3.39
N ALA A 158 -6.75 6.81 -3.82
CA ALA A 158 -5.99 6.69 -5.05
C ALA A 158 -6.83 7.00 -6.31
N ALA A 159 -8.12 6.66 -6.31
CA ALA A 159 -9.03 7.03 -7.38
C ALA A 159 -9.31 8.54 -7.41
N GLU A 160 -9.45 9.20 -6.24
CA GLU A 160 -9.59 10.65 -6.12
C GLU A 160 -8.39 11.39 -6.73
N ARG A 161 -7.18 10.83 -6.60
CA ARG A 161 -5.96 11.35 -7.25
C ARG A 161 -5.76 10.90 -8.70
N GLY A 162 -6.72 10.17 -9.27
CA GLY A 162 -6.69 9.73 -10.66
C GLY A 162 -5.69 8.60 -10.96
N LEU A 163 -5.18 7.90 -9.94
CA LEU A 163 -4.22 6.80 -10.12
C LEU A 163 -4.88 5.48 -10.53
N ILE A 164 -6.17 5.32 -10.22
CA ILE A 164 -6.96 4.15 -10.55
C ILE A 164 -8.36 4.58 -10.97
N ARG A 165 -8.96 3.85 -11.92
CA ARG A 165 -10.39 3.98 -12.22
C ARG A 165 -11.15 2.93 -11.39
N LEU A 166 -12.04 3.38 -10.53
CA LEU A 166 -13.03 2.50 -9.92
C LEU A 166 -14.01 2.09 -11.02
N SER A 167 -14.15 0.78 -11.26
CA SER A 167 -15.22 0.30 -12.14
C SER A 167 -16.55 0.38 -11.37
N PRO A 168 -17.64 0.82 -12.02
CA PRO A 168 -18.96 0.96 -11.40
C PRO A 168 -19.56 -0.38 -10.97
#